data_AF-A0A4R2P716-F1
#
_entry.id   AF-A0A4R2P716-F1
#
_cell.length_a   1.000
_cell.length_b   1.000
_cell.length_c   1.000
_cell.angle_alpha   90.00
_cell.angle_beta   90.00
_cell.angle_gamma   90.00
#
_symmetry.space_group_name_H-M   'P 1'
#
loop_
_entity.id
_entity.type
_entity.pdbx_description
1 polymer ?
#
loop_
_entity_poly.entity_id
_entity_poly.type
_entity_poly.pdbx_seq_one_letter_code
_entity_poly.pdbx_strand_id
1 'polypeptide(L)'
;MQHLPIAARPTAAASSSAEREQQRIAHLVLGAPRPRRKPTSKRKKAKAPTIELAPGIEERVQLRELYGHRQGTPETHHFFDLAQRQEGALTRLHRTGAIDHHQLAAAERIIAAHEQISADVAVRTAKWGARGSGGGPNAASAERIGAVLLEQRYTAWRAACAPHTAMLLAIIVNHLPLTESARRWRMSNRRARAVLVAGLDQWGKGCP
;
A
#
# COMPACT_ATOMS: atom_id res chain seq x y z
N MET A 1 18.14 1.16 -15.42
CA MET A 1 16.72 1.47 -15.68
C MET A 1 16.62 1.98 -17.10
N GLN A 2 16.13 1.15 -18.02
CA GLN A 2 15.98 1.52 -19.42
C GLN A 2 14.73 2.39 -19.54
N HIS A 3 14.93 3.69 -19.74
CA HIS A 3 13.87 4.62 -20.12
C HIS A 3 13.43 4.26 -21.54
N LEU A 4 12.33 3.51 -21.66
CA LEU A 4 11.65 3.34 -22.93
C LEU A 4 11.22 4.74 -23.42
N PRO A 5 11.51 5.12 -24.67
CA PRO A 5 11.03 6.38 -25.22
C PRO A 5 9.50 6.35 -25.23
N ILE A 6 8.88 7.32 -24.58
CA ILE A 6 7.45 7.60 -24.73
C ILE A 6 7.27 7.97 -26.20
N ALA A 7 6.83 6.99 -27.01
CA ALA A 7 6.49 7.21 -28.40
C ALA A 7 5.54 8.41 -28.46
N ALA A 8 5.95 9.46 -29.17
CA ALA A 8 5.14 10.64 -29.39
C ALA A 8 3.78 10.20 -29.91
N ARG A 9 2.74 10.41 -29.08
CA ARG A 9 1.37 10.07 -29.45
C ARG A 9 1.00 10.85 -30.71
N PRO A 10 0.39 10.22 -31.71
CA PRO A 10 -0.06 10.94 -32.89
C PRO A 10 -1.01 12.05 -32.42
N THR A 11 -0.64 13.30 -32.64
CA THR A 11 -1.47 14.46 -32.35
C THR A 11 -2.77 14.30 -33.11
N ALA A 12 -3.87 14.08 -32.38
CA ALA A 12 -5.21 14.14 -32.95
C ALA A 12 -5.31 15.44 -33.75
N ALA A 13 -5.71 15.32 -35.02
CA ALA A 13 -5.80 16.41 -35.98
C ALA A 13 -6.43 17.66 -35.34
N ALA A 14 -5.93 18.84 -35.70
CA ALA A 14 -6.40 20.12 -35.22
C ALA A 14 -7.91 20.29 -35.50
N SER A 15 -8.74 19.83 -34.56
CA SER A 15 -10.19 20.00 -34.58
C SER A 15 -10.52 21.48 -34.60
N SER A 16 -11.41 21.86 -35.50
CA SER A 16 -11.88 23.24 -35.61
C SER A 16 -12.57 23.68 -34.31
N SER A 17 -12.57 24.99 -34.02
CA SER A 17 -13.22 25.52 -32.81
C SER A 17 -14.70 25.12 -32.71
N ALA A 18 -15.40 25.01 -33.84
CA ALA A 18 -16.80 24.59 -33.90
C ALA A 18 -16.97 23.11 -33.52
N GLU A 19 -16.10 22.23 -34.02
CA GLU A 19 -16.12 20.80 -33.67
C GLU A 19 -15.79 20.56 -32.20
N ARG A 20 -14.86 21.34 -31.63
CA ARG A 20 -14.56 21.28 -30.19
C ARG A 20 -15.76 21.66 -29.34
N GLU A 21 -16.45 22.74 -29.68
CA GLU A 21 -17.64 23.16 -28.93
C GLU A 21 -18.79 22.15 -29.05
N GLN A 22 -18.99 21.55 -30.23
CA GLN A 22 -19.94 20.46 -30.41
C GLN A 22 -19.59 19.24 -29.54
N GLN A 23 -18.32 18.84 -29.50
CA GLN A 23 -17.86 17.73 -28.64
C GLN A 23 -18.05 18.04 -27.16
N ARG A 24 -17.81 19.29 -26.74
CA ARG A 24 -18.02 19.76 -25.36
C ARG A 24 -19.50 19.66 -24.98
N ILE A 25 -20.38 20.19 -25.82
CA ILE A 25 -21.82 20.14 -25.58
C ILE A 25 -22.28 18.68 -25.54
N ALA A 26 -21.92 17.87 -26.54
CA ALA A 26 -22.37 16.49 -26.62
C ALA A 26 -21.91 15.65 -25.41
N HIS A 27 -20.63 15.71 -25.03
CA HIS A 27 -20.07 14.76 -24.05
C HIS A 27 -20.02 15.28 -22.62
N LEU A 28 -19.85 16.59 -22.43
CA LEU A 28 -19.76 17.19 -21.09
C LEU A 28 -21.11 17.75 -20.63
N VAL A 29 -21.87 18.40 -21.51
CA VAL A 29 -23.16 19.03 -21.14
C VAL A 29 -24.31 18.03 -21.24
N LEU A 30 -24.49 17.40 -22.40
CA LEU A 30 -25.56 16.43 -22.65
C LEU A 30 -25.21 15.02 -22.16
N GLY A 31 -23.94 14.80 -21.84
CA GLY A 31 -23.47 13.56 -21.24
C GLY A 31 -23.49 12.35 -22.17
N ALA A 32 -23.51 12.56 -23.49
CA ALA A 32 -23.59 11.50 -24.49
C ALA A 32 -22.37 10.53 -24.40
N PRO A 33 -22.59 9.22 -24.60
CA PRO A 33 -21.51 8.24 -24.62
C PRO A 33 -20.53 8.50 -25.76
N ARG A 34 -19.28 8.06 -25.59
CA ARG A 34 -18.24 8.28 -26.59
C ARG A 34 -18.58 7.68 -27.96
N PRO A 35 -18.23 8.36 -29.05
CA PRO A 35 -18.43 7.83 -30.39
C PRO A 35 -17.49 6.63 -30.60
N ARG A 36 -18.07 5.52 -31.08
CA ARG A 36 -17.35 4.28 -31.39
C ARG A 36 -17.23 4.12 -32.90
N ARG A 37 -16.07 3.69 -33.40
CA ARG A 37 -15.93 3.36 -34.83
C ARG A 37 -16.84 2.19 -35.18
N LYS A 38 -17.53 2.23 -36.32
CA LYS A 38 -18.32 1.06 -36.77
C LYS A 38 -17.35 -0.12 -37.03
N PRO A 39 -17.61 -1.31 -36.47
CA PRO A 39 -16.75 -2.47 -36.71
C PRO A 39 -16.82 -2.84 -38.19
N THR A 40 -15.66 -3.00 -38.83
CA THR A 40 -15.59 -3.52 -40.20
C THR A 40 -16.00 -5.00 -40.19
N SER A 41 -16.60 -5.48 -41.28
CA SER A 41 -17.24 -6.81 -41.37
C SER A 41 -16.35 -8.00 -40.94
N LYS A 42 -15.02 -7.85 -41.01
CA LYS A 42 -14.04 -8.86 -40.59
C LYS A 42 -13.73 -8.90 -39.08
N ARG A 43 -14.22 -7.94 -38.28
CA ARG A 43 -13.93 -7.81 -36.83
C ARG A 43 -15.18 -7.85 -35.94
N LYS A 44 -16.25 -8.53 -36.34
CA LYS A 44 -17.54 -8.60 -35.61
C LYS A 44 -17.44 -9.08 -34.14
N LYS A 45 -16.33 -9.70 -33.70
CA LYS A 45 -16.14 -10.17 -32.32
C LYS A 45 -15.31 -9.25 -31.41
N ALA A 46 -14.68 -8.19 -31.94
CA ALA A 46 -13.87 -7.26 -31.13
C ALA A 46 -14.69 -6.00 -30.78
N LYS A 47 -14.62 -5.53 -29.52
CA LYS A 47 -15.14 -4.21 -29.14
C LYS A 47 -14.53 -3.16 -30.07
N ALA A 48 -15.39 -2.41 -30.76
CA ALA A 48 -14.95 -1.33 -31.62
C ALA A 48 -14.06 -0.33 -30.86
N PRO A 49 -12.92 0.11 -31.43
CA PRO A 49 -12.07 1.09 -30.78
C PRO A 49 -12.82 2.42 -30.62
N THR A 50 -12.74 2.97 -29.42
CA THR A 50 -13.24 4.29 -29.06
C THR A 50 -12.48 5.35 -29.84
N ILE A 51 -13.19 6.36 -30.36
CA ILE A 51 -12.56 7.51 -31.03
C ILE A 51 -12.04 8.48 -29.96
N GLU A 52 -10.80 8.94 -30.10
CA GLU A 52 -10.21 9.98 -29.25
C GLU A 52 -10.84 11.35 -29.56
N LEU A 53 -11.27 12.07 -28.52
CA LEU A 53 -11.84 13.41 -28.61
C LEU A 53 -10.75 14.49 -28.65
N ALA A 54 -11.15 15.75 -28.85
CA ALA A 54 -10.23 16.88 -28.78
C ALA A 54 -9.56 16.99 -27.37
N PRO A 55 -8.32 17.50 -27.31
CA PRO A 55 -7.59 17.70 -26.05
C PRO A 55 -8.37 18.61 -25.10
N GLY A 56 -8.35 18.30 -23.79
CA GLY A 56 -9.16 18.95 -22.74
C GLY A 56 -10.60 18.40 -22.60
N ILE A 57 -11.26 18.02 -23.69
CA ILE A 57 -12.58 17.35 -23.63
C ILE A 57 -12.39 15.88 -23.29
N GLU A 58 -11.44 15.24 -23.95
CA GLU A 58 -11.05 13.84 -23.70
C GLU A 58 -10.72 13.59 -22.22
N GLU A 59 -9.93 14.47 -21.59
CA GLU A 59 -9.55 14.37 -20.17
C GLU A 59 -10.76 14.48 -19.24
N ARG A 60 -11.66 15.44 -19.50
CA ARG A 60 -12.88 15.64 -18.71
C ARG A 60 -13.86 14.47 -18.86
N VAL A 61 -13.99 13.92 -20.07
CA VAL A 61 -14.81 12.73 -20.33
C VAL A 61 -14.21 11.49 -19.67
N GLN A 62 -12.88 11.32 -19.70
CA GLN A 62 -12.18 10.25 -18.98
C GLN A 62 -12.44 10.31 -17.48
N LEU A 63 -12.32 11.49 -16.86
CA LEU A 63 -12.64 11.67 -15.44
C LEU A 63 -14.11 11.32 -15.13
N ARG A 64 -15.05 11.75 -15.98
CA ARG A 64 -16.46 11.40 -15.82
C ARG A 64 -16.71 9.90 -15.96
N GLU A 65 -16.04 9.20 -16.84
CA GLU A 65 -16.21 7.74 -16.97
C GLU A 65 -15.57 6.98 -15.80
N LEU A 66 -14.41 7.43 -15.34
CA LEU A 66 -13.71 6.84 -14.20
C LEU A 66 -14.46 7.02 -12.89
N TYR A 67 -15.14 8.15 -12.69
CA TYR A 67 -15.81 8.46 -11.42
C TYR A 67 -17.33 8.53 -11.52
N GLY A 68 -17.94 8.49 -12.70
CA GLY A 68 -19.38 8.68 -12.89
C GLY A 68 -20.27 7.59 -12.32
N HIS A 69 -19.68 6.46 -11.90
CA HIS A 69 -20.35 5.40 -11.17
C HIS A 69 -20.19 5.52 -9.65
N ARG A 70 -19.50 6.57 -9.16
CA ARG A 70 -19.22 6.84 -7.74
C ARG A 70 -19.80 8.20 -7.37
N GLN A 71 -20.28 8.31 -6.13
CA GLN A 71 -20.77 9.58 -5.58
C GLN A 71 -19.56 10.36 -5.02
N GLY A 72 -19.36 11.60 -5.49
CA GLY A 72 -18.28 12.48 -5.03
C GLY A 72 -17.52 13.17 -6.18
N THR A 73 -16.65 14.13 -5.85
CA THR A 73 -15.75 14.74 -6.83
C THR A 73 -14.54 13.83 -7.09
N PRO A 74 -13.91 13.91 -8.27
CA PRO A 74 -12.66 13.20 -8.56
C PRO A 74 -11.57 13.49 -7.54
N GLU A 75 -11.53 14.73 -7.04
CA GLU A 75 -10.59 15.19 -6.01
C GLU A 75 -10.82 14.45 -4.68
N THR A 76 -12.08 14.31 -4.23
CA THR A 76 -12.41 13.55 -3.03
C THR A 76 -12.01 12.08 -3.16
N HIS A 77 -12.24 11.47 -4.31
CA HIS A 77 -11.82 10.08 -4.54
C HIS A 77 -10.30 9.92 -4.60
N HIS A 78 -9.60 10.86 -5.23
CA HIS A 78 -8.14 10.85 -5.25
C HIS A 78 -7.57 11.02 -3.84
N PHE A 79 -8.13 11.94 -3.04
CA PHE A 79 -7.74 12.12 -1.64
C PHE A 79 -8.04 10.87 -0.81
N PHE A 80 -9.20 10.25 -1.00
CA PHE A 80 -9.56 9.01 -0.33
C PHE A 80 -8.62 7.85 -0.71
N ASP A 81 -8.29 7.69 -2.00
CA ASP A 81 -7.36 6.67 -2.47
C ASP A 81 -5.93 6.92 -1.94
N LEU A 82 -5.50 8.19 -1.85
CA LEU A 82 -4.23 8.56 -1.24
C LEU A 82 -4.24 8.31 0.27
N ALA A 83 -5.30 8.69 0.99
CA ALA A 83 -5.47 8.43 2.41
C ALA A 83 -5.48 6.92 2.69
N GLN A 84 -6.19 6.13 1.87
CA GLN A 84 -6.19 4.67 1.94
C GLN A 84 -4.81 4.06 1.70
N ARG A 85 -4.01 4.64 0.79
CA ARG A 85 -2.62 4.20 0.54
C ARG A 85 -1.68 4.58 1.69
N GLN A 86 -1.91 5.73 2.32
CA GLN A 86 -1.14 6.20 3.48
C GLN A 86 -1.51 5.46 4.77
N GLU A 87 -2.79 5.06 4.92
CA GLU A 87 -3.22 4.21 6.02
C GLU A 87 -2.52 2.84 5.97
N GLY A 88 -1.78 2.51 7.04
CA GLY A 88 -1.09 1.24 7.17
C GLY A 88 -2.03 0.03 7.11
N ALA A 89 -1.53 -1.12 6.66
CA ALA A 89 -2.34 -2.34 6.56
C ALA A 89 -2.97 -2.77 7.89
N LEU A 90 -2.28 -2.54 9.02
CA LEU A 90 -2.77 -2.82 10.36
C LEU A 90 -3.88 -1.84 10.79
N THR A 91 -3.74 -0.55 10.48
CA THR A 91 -4.77 0.46 10.76
C THR A 91 -6.09 0.11 10.07
N ARG A 92 -6.03 -0.36 8.82
CA ARG A 92 -7.21 -0.85 8.10
C ARG A 92 -7.83 -2.06 8.78
N LEU A 93 -7.03 -3.02 9.22
CA LEU A 93 -7.53 -4.21 9.94
C LEU A 93 -8.22 -3.82 11.26
N HIS A 94 -7.64 -2.89 12.02
CA HIS A 94 -8.22 -2.37 13.25
C HIS A 94 -9.55 -1.66 13.00
N ARG A 95 -9.60 -0.78 11.98
CA ARG A 95 -10.86 -0.09 11.60
C ARG A 95 -11.98 -1.06 11.21
N THR A 96 -11.63 -2.18 10.56
CA THR A 96 -12.61 -3.22 10.21
C THR A 96 -12.99 -4.14 11.37
N GLY A 97 -12.39 -3.98 12.56
CA GLY A 97 -12.58 -4.87 13.71
C GLY A 97 -11.94 -6.25 13.55
N ALA A 98 -11.02 -6.43 12.60
CA ALA A 98 -10.35 -7.70 12.37
C ALA A 98 -9.21 -7.96 13.37
N ILE A 99 -8.71 -6.90 14.01
CA ILE A 99 -7.78 -6.94 15.13
C ILE A 99 -8.26 -5.95 16.21
N ASP A 100 -7.99 -6.25 17.46
CA ASP A 100 -8.36 -5.42 18.62
C ASP A 100 -7.30 -4.33 18.91
N HIS A 101 -7.66 -3.33 19.73
CA HIS A 101 -6.78 -2.25 20.16
C HIS A 101 -5.50 -2.78 20.83
N HIS A 102 -5.61 -3.80 21.70
CA HIS A 102 -4.45 -4.41 22.34
C HIS A 102 -3.50 -5.11 21.34
N GLN A 103 -4.05 -5.69 20.27
CA GLN A 103 -3.29 -6.33 19.21
C GLN A 103 -2.59 -5.29 18.31
N LEU A 104 -3.22 -4.13 18.09
CA LEU A 104 -2.59 -3.02 17.40
C LEU A 104 -1.39 -2.47 18.19
N ALA A 105 -1.58 -2.23 19.49
CA ALA A 105 -0.50 -1.80 20.39
C ALA A 105 0.64 -2.84 20.46
N ALA A 106 0.30 -4.14 20.44
CA ALA A 106 1.29 -5.21 20.35
C ALA A 106 2.11 -5.11 19.05
N ALA A 107 1.46 -4.87 17.91
CA ALA A 107 2.13 -4.72 16.62
C ALA A 107 3.09 -3.51 16.61
N GLU A 108 2.66 -2.37 17.14
CA GLU A 108 3.52 -1.17 17.26
C GLU A 108 4.78 -1.45 18.10
N ARG A 109 4.64 -2.18 19.21
CA ARG A 109 5.79 -2.59 20.04
C ARG A 109 6.73 -3.54 19.32
N ILE A 110 6.20 -4.44 18.48
CA ILE A 110 7.01 -5.34 17.64
C ILE A 110 7.79 -4.54 16.58
N ILE A 111 7.15 -3.54 15.96
CA ILE A 111 7.80 -2.65 14.98
C ILE A 111 8.98 -1.91 15.65
N ALA A 112 8.73 -1.26 16.79
CA ALA A 112 9.76 -0.54 17.53
C ALA A 112 10.95 -1.46 17.91
N ALA A 113 10.66 -2.69 18.37
CA ALA A 113 11.69 -3.68 18.68
C ALA A 113 12.50 -4.07 17.43
N HIS A 114 11.83 -4.30 16.29
CA HIS A 114 12.48 -4.66 15.04
C HIS A 114 13.40 -3.54 14.53
N GLU A 115 12.94 -2.29 14.55
CA GLU A 115 13.69 -1.12 14.12
C GLU A 115 14.93 -0.89 15.00
N GLN A 116 14.76 -0.97 16.32
CA GLN A 116 15.86 -0.81 17.26
C GLN A 116 16.97 -1.85 17.05
N ILE A 117 16.60 -3.14 16.91
CA ILE A 117 17.57 -4.23 16.69
C ILE A 117 18.24 -4.08 15.32
N SER A 118 17.46 -3.73 14.29
CA SER A 118 17.98 -3.53 12.93
C SER A 118 18.95 -2.34 12.85
N ALA A 119 18.68 -1.26 13.59
CA ALA A 119 19.56 -0.11 13.72
C ALA A 119 20.87 -0.47 14.44
N ASP A 120 20.83 -1.25 15.53
CA ASP A 120 22.06 -1.68 16.23
C ASP A 120 22.93 -2.58 15.33
N VAL A 121 22.31 -3.51 14.58
CA VAL A 121 23.02 -4.33 13.60
C VAL A 121 23.68 -3.46 12.52
N ALA A 122 22.97 -2.44 12.00
CA ALA A 122 23.51 -1.52 11.01
C ALA A 122 24.69 -0.66 11.55
N VAL A 123 24.60 -0.21 12.81
CA VAL A 123 25.70 0.52 13.46
C VAL A 123 26.91 -0.39 13.68
N ARG A 124 26.70 -1.65 14.08
CA ARG A 124 27.76 -2.63 14.29
C ARG A 124 28.46 -3.02 12.99
N THR A 125 27.72 -3.14 11.88
CA THR A 125 28.31 -3.40 10.56
C THR A 125 29.02 -2.16 9.99
N ALA A 126 28.67 -0.95 10.42
CA ALA A 126 29.37 0.28 10.05
C ALA A 126 30.61 0.57 10.94
N LYS A 127 30.59 0.20 12.22
CA LYS A 127 31.70 0.38 13.18
C LYS A 127 32.56 -0.87 13.31
N TRP A 128 33.44 -1.10 12.34
CA TRP A 128 34.56 -2.05 12.49
C TRP A 128 35.85 -1.41 13.04
N GLY A 129 35.88 -0.09 13.26
CA GLY A 129 37.03 0.66 13.81
C GLY A 129 36.86 1.06 15.29
N ALA A 130 37.85 0.69 16.11
CA ALA A 130 38.18 1.06 17.50
C ALA A 130 37.06 1.56 18.47
N ARG A 131 36.83 0.78 19.54
CA ARG A 131 35.97 1.12 20.69
C ARG A 131 36.60 2.23 21.55
N GLY A 132 35.97 3.41 21.58
CA GLY A 132 36.14 4.37 22.67
C GLY A 132 35.12 4.09 23.78
N SER A 133 35.61 3.78 24.98
CA SER A 133 34.82 3.64 26.20
C SER A 133 34.31 5.01 26.66
N GLY A 134 33.00 5.19 26.78
CA GLY A 134 32.44 6.42 27.35
C GLY A 134 30.95 6.28 27.65
N GLY A 135 30.59 6.32 28.94
CA GLY A 135 29.19 6.49 29.39
C GLY A 135 28.94 5.87 30.77
N GLY A 136 28.81 6.72 31.80
CA GLY A 136 28.71 6.38 33.23
C GLY A 136 27.43 5.64 33.69
N PRO A 137 27.35 5.31 34.99
CA PRO A 137 26.77 4.04 35.43
C PRO A 137 25.23 3.92 35.53
N ASN A 138 24.49 5.02 35.75
CA ASN A 138 23.12 4.90 36.30
C ASN A 138 21.96 5.36 35.39
N ALA A 139 22.16 6.30 34.45
CA ALA A 139 21.11 6.65 33.47
C ALA A 139 21.19 5.75 32.22
N ALA A 140 22.40 5.39 31.80
CA ALA A 140 22.64 4.54 30.64
C ALA A 140 22.31 3.05 30.89
N SER A 141 22.16 2.61 32.14
CA SER A 141 21.95 1.20 32.50
C SER A 141 20.48 0.77 32.48
N ALA A 142 19.55 1.61 32.94
CA ALA A 142 18.11 1.29 32.91
C ALA A 142 17.56 1.21 31.47
N GLU A 143 17.94 2.17 30.61
CA GLU A 143 17.60 2.14 29.18
C GLU A 143 18.20 0.91 28.47
N ARG A 144 19.42 0.49 28.86
CA ARG A 144 20.04 -0.75 28.38
C ARG A 144 19.27 -2.00 28.83
N ILE A 145 18.79 -2.07 30.08
CA ILE A 145 18.03 -3.23 30.57
C ILE A 145 16.69 -3.34 29.82
N GLY A 146 15.98 -2.23 29.64
CA GLY A 146 14.72 -2.21 28.88
C GLY A 146 14.91 -2.67 27.43
N ALA A 147 15.99 -2.22 26.78
CA ALA A 147 16.36 -2.65 25.43
C ALA A 147 16.66 -4.16 25.36
N VAL A 148 17.43 -4.69 26.30
CA VAL A 148 17.77 -6.13 26.35
C VAL A 148 16.53 -6.98 26.59
N LEU A 149 15.64 -6.59 27.51
CA LEU A 149 14.38 -7.31 27.75
C LEU A 149 13.47 -7.29 26.51
N LEU A 150 13.43 -6.16 25.80
CA LEU A 150 12.69 -6.05 24.55
C LEU A 150 13.26 -6.96 23.46
N GLU A 151 14.59 -7.02 23.34
CA GLU A 151 15.30 -7.91 22.40
C GLU A 151 15.05 -9.39 22.72
N GLN A 152 15.14 -9.79 24.00
CA GLN A 152 14.84 -11.15 24.43
C GLN A 152 13.40 -11.52 24.12
N ARG A 153 12.43 -10.64 24.44
CA ARG A 153 11.02 -10.85 24.13
C ARG A 153 10.77 -10.96 22.63
N TYR A 154 11.40 -10.10 21.83
CA TYR A 154 11.33 -10.16 20.37
C TYR A 154 11.89 -11.46 19.81
N THR A 155 13.02 -11.93 20.34
CA THR A 155 13.62 -13.19 19.92
C THR A 155 12.77 -14.39 20.31
N ALA A 156 12.25 -14.42 21.55
CA ALA A 156 11.32 -15.45 22.01
C ALA A 156 10.02 -15.47 21.19
N TRP A 157 9.45 -14.31 20.90
CA TRP A 157 8.27 -14.17 20.06
C TRP A 157 8.51 -14.69 18.63
N ARG A 158 9.65 -14.35 18.02
CA ARG A 158 10.02 -14.85 16.68
C ARG A 158 10.15 -16.37 16.64
N ALA A 159 10.69 -16.96 17.71
CA ALA A 159 10.80 -18.41 17.85
C ALA A 159 9.43 -19.06 18.03
N ALA A 160 8.57 -18.50 18.87
CA ALA A 160 7.21 -19.00 19.12
C ALA A 160 6.31 -18.92 17.88
N CYS A 161 6.53 -17.93 17.01
CA CYS A 161 5.76 -17.76 15.77
C CYS A 161 6.30 -18.55 14.57
N ALA A 162 7.41 -19.29 14.73
CA ALA A 162 7.94 -20.13 13.66
C ALA A 162 6.91 -21.21 13.28
N PRO A 163 6.74 -21.54 11.97
CA PRO A 163 7.53 -21.10 10.81
C PRO A 163 7.01 -19.80 10.15
N HIS A 164 5.97 -19.16 10.69
CA HIS A 164 5.25 -18.07 10.01
C HIS A 164 5.82 -16.67 10.28
N THR A 165 6.91 -16.57 11.03
CA THR A 165 7.56 -15.31 11.43
C THR A 165 7.86 -14.38 10.25
N ALA A 166 8.35 -14.91 9.13
CA ALA A 166 8.66 -14.10 7.95
C ALA A 166 7.40 -13.43 7.34
N MET A 167 6.26 -14.12 7.37
CA MET A 167 4.98 -13.56 6.93
C MET A 167 4.51 -12.46 7.88
N LEU A 168 4.59 -12.72 9.19
CA LEU A 168 4.18 -11.75 10.21
C LEU A 168 4.98 -10.45 10.11
N LEU A 169 6.31 -10.55 9.96
CA LEU A 169 7.15 -9.37 9.77
C LEU A 169 6.84 -8.63 8.46
N ALA A 170 6.50 -9.33 7.39
CA ALA A 170 6.06 -8.66 6.17
C ALA A 170 4.76 -7.86 6.36
N ILE A 171 3.80 -8.38 7.13
CA ILE A 171 2.55 -7.67 7.41
C ILE A 171 2.78 -6.51 8.39
N ILE A 172 3.51 -6.77 9.47
CA ILE A 172 3.67 -5.84 10.60
C ILE A 172 4.64 -4.73 10.25
N VAL A 173 5.87 -5.08 9.83
CA VAL A 173 6.97 -4.13 9.61
C VAL A 173 6.89 -3.53 8.20
N ASN A 174 6.68 -4.36 7.18
CA ASN A 174 6.63 -3.87 5.79
C ASN A 174 5.23 -3.40 5.37
N HIS A 175 4.27 -3.39 6.30
CA HIS A 175 2.87 -3.01 6.07
C HIS A 175 2.22 -3.72 4.86
N LEU A 176 2.65 -4.95 4.55
CA LEU A 176 2.14 -5.71 3.43
C LEU A 176 0.67 -6.09 3.68
N PRO A 177 -0.25 -5.88 2.72
CA PRO A 177 -1.64 -6.20 2.94
C PRO A 177 -1.85 -7.71 3.16
N LEU A 178 -2.85 -8.06 3.97
CA LEU A 178 -3.12 -9.44 4.36
C LEU A 178 -3.37 -10.35 3.14
N THR A 179 -4.04 -9.85 2.11
CA THR A 179 -4.36 -10.60 0.88
C THR A 179 -3.12 -10.93 0.06
N GLU A 180 -2.19 -9.99 -0.03
CA GLU A 180 -0.91 -10.19 -0.72
C GLU A 180 0.00 -11.13 0.06
N SER A 181 0.05 -10.96 1.38
CA SER A 181 0.77 -11.86 2.28
C SER A 181 0.22 -13.29 2.20
N ALA A 182 -1.10 -13.47 2.26
CA ALA A 182 -1.72 -14.78 2.13
C ALA A 182 -1.34 -15.49 0.81
N ARG A 183 -1.33 -14.75 -0.31
CA ARG A 183 -0.88 -15.27 -1.61
C ARG A 183 0.59 -15.64 -1.62
N ARG A 184 1.47 -14.76 -1.11
CA ARG A 184 2.93 -14.96 -1.11
C ARG A 184 3.33 -16.20 -0.30
N TRP A 185 2.65 -16.47 0.80
CA TRP A 185 2.86 -17.66 1.63
C TRP A 185 1.87 -18.81 1.35
N ARG A 186 1.15 -18.77 0.21
CA ARG A 186 0.26 -19.84 -0.28
C ARG A 186 -0.77 -20.32 0.75
N MET A 187 -1.43 -19.39 1.43
CA MET A 187 -2.47 -19.67 2.40
C MET A 187 -3.77 -18.90 2.11
N SER A 188 -4.87 -19.37 2.69
CA SER A 188 -6.14 -18.64 2.61
C SER A 188 -6.10 -17.37 3.46
N ASN A 189 -6.83 -16.33 3.07
CA ASN A 189 -6.93 -15.08 3.84
C ASN A 189 -7.38 -15.33 5.29
N ARG A 190 -8.31 -16.27 5.49
CA ARG A 190 -8.77 -16.69 6.82
C ARG A 190 -7.63 -17.24 7.67
N ARG A 191 -6.79 -18.12 7.09
CA ARG A 191 -5.64 -18.71 7.79
C ARG A 191 -4.56 -17.67 8.08
N ALA A 192 -4.24 -16.81 7.11
CA ALA A 192 -3.29 -15.72 7.33
C ALA A 192 -3.72 -14.80 8.47
N ARG A 193 -5.01 -14.47 8.54
CA ARG A 193 -5.58 -13.68 9.63
C ARG A 193 -5.45 -14.39 10.97
N ALA A 194 -5.80 -15.66 11.04
CA ALA A 194 -5.72 -16.43 12.28
C ALA A 194 -4.28 -16.51 12.81
N VAL A 195 -3.30 -16.70 11.92
CA VAL A 195 -1.88 -16.70 12.27
C VAL A 195 -1.42 -15.31 12.75
N LEU A 196 -1.86 -14.24 12.10
CA LEU A 196 -1.57 -12.87 12.52
C LEU A 196 -2.10 -12.60 13.93
N VAL A 197 -3.38 -12.89 14.17
CA VAL A 197 -4.03 -12.70 15.48
C VAL A 197 -3.32 -13.50 16.56
N ALA A 198 -3.08 -14.80 16.32
CA ALA A 198 -2.37 -15.65 17.28
C ALA A 198 -0.95 -15.14 17.59
N GLY A 199 -0.23 -14.64 16.58
CA GLY A 199 1.09 -14.05 16.76
C GLY A 199 1.07 -12.75 17.58
N LEU A 200 0.07 -11.90 17.39
CA LEU A 200 -0.11 -10.67 18.17
C LEU A 200 -0.54 -10.98 19.62
N ASP A 201 -1.43 -11.95 19.82
CA ASP A 201 -1.85 -12.39 21.15
C ASP A 201 -0.68 -13.02 21.93
N GLN A 202 0.19 -13.77 21.24
CA GLN A 202 1.40 -14.32 21.84
C GLN A 202 2.34 -13.22 22.35
N TRP A 203 2.40 -12.08 21.64
CA TRP A 203 3.13 -10.92 22.15
C TRP A 203 2.45 -10.36 23.41
N GLY A 204 1.13 -10.22 23.43
CA GLY A 204 0.38 -9.64 24.54
C GLY A 204 0.51 -10.41 25.87
N LYS A 205 0.60 -11.74 25.81
CA LYS A 205 0.66 -12.62 27.00
C LYS A 205 1.93 -12.46 27.85
N GLY A 206 2.95 -11.79 27.34
CA GLY A 206 4.28 -11.79 27.96
C GLY A 206 4.97 -13.14 27.75
N CYS A 207 6.29 -13.13 27.63
CA CYS A 207 7.05 -14.38 27.73
C CYS A 207 6.78 -14.97 29.13
N PRO A 208 6.57 -16.29 29.28
CA PRO A 208 6.62 -16.91 30.61
C PRO A 208 7.96 -16.62 31.30
#